data_AF-A0A4U9DAJ6-F1
#
_entry.id   AF-A0A4U9DAJ6-F1
#
_cell.length_a   1.000
_cell.length_b   1.000
_cell.length_c   1.000
_cell.angle_alpha   90.00
_cell.angle_beta   90.00
_cell.angle_gamma   90.00
#
_symmetry.space_group_name_H-M   'P 1'
#
loop_
_entity.id
_entity.type
_entity.pdbx_description
1 polymer ?
#
loop_
_entity_poly.entity_id
_entity_poly.type
_entity_poly.pdbx_seq_one_letter_code
_entity_poly.pdbx_strand_id
1 'polypeptide(L)'
;MEQIKSVGGWVSFDPNIREDLWQDPALLQACLDRALSLANVVKLSEEELVFISGSSDLAQGIAILSQRYRPELLLVTQGKAGVLAAFQQQTIHFAAKPVSASIPPARAMPSSPGCSPASPPTACRPTWHRWSPRCSWRKPAARWRPPPKAP
;
A
#
# COMPACT_ATOMS: atom_id res chain seq x y z
N MET A 1 14.69 -4.30 -3.40
CA MET A 1 13.90 -5.22 -4.24
C MET A 1 14.80 -6.09 -5.11
N GLU A 2 15.72 -5.51 -5.87
CA GLU A 2 16.65 -6.25 -6.75
C GLU A 2 17.43 -7.36 -6.05
N GLN A 3 18.04 -7.08 -4.89
CA GLN A 3 18.75 -8.10 -4.11
C GLN A 3 17.87 -9.28 -3.66
N ILE A 4 16.58 -9.04 -3.41
CA ILE A 4 15.63 -10.09 -3.04
C ILE A 4 15.30 -10.93 -4.28
N LYS A 5 15.05 -10.26 -5.41
CA LYS A 5 14.74 -10.92 -6.69
C LYS A 5 15.94 -11.73 -7.21
N SER A 6 17.16 -11.25 -7.04
CA SER A 6 18.39 -11.94 -7.48
C SER A 6 18.67 -13.24 -6.73
N VAL A 7 18.16 -13.39 -5.52
CA VAL A 7 18.24 -14.64 -4.74
C VAL A 7 16.99 -15.51 -4.86
N GLY A 8 16.10 -15.21 -5.82
CA GLY A 8 14.84 -15.95 -6.04
C GLY A 8 13.76 -15.67 -4.99
N GLY A 9 13.91 -14.60 -4.20
CA GLY A 9 12.90 -14.15 -3.25
C GLY A 9 11.72 -13.43 -3.93
N TRP A 10 10.60 -13.40 -3.24
CA TRP A 10 9.37 -12.75 -3.72
C TRP A 10 9.27 -11.32 -3.18
N VAL A 11 8.77 -10.42 -4.02
CA VAL A 11 8.54 -9.02 -3.69
C VAL A 11 7.04 -8.72 -3.77
N SER A 12 6.47 -8.27 -2.65
CA SER A 12 5.14 -7.66 -2.64
C SER A 12 5.28 -6.14 -2.59
N PHE A 13 4.46 -5.43 -3.35
CA PHE A 13 4.50 -3.97 -3.43
C PHE A 13 3.08 -3.38 -3.35
N ASP A 14 2.94 -2.37 -2.50
CA ASP A 14 1.76 -1.54 -2.32
C ASP A 14 2.24 -0.09 -2.40
N PRO A 15 1.97 0.64 -3.50
CA PRO A 15 2.48 1.99 -3.72
C PRO A 15 2.06 2.98 -2.64
N ASN A 16 0.82 2.86 -2.14
CA ASN A 16 0.20 3.78 -1.19
C ASN A 16 0.53 5.25 -1.54
N ILE A 17 0.13 5.67 -2.75
CA ILE A 17 0.59 6.92 -3.36
C ILE A 17 0.10 8.13 -2.55
N ARG A 18 1.03 9.01 -2.21
CA ARG A 18 0.81 10.27 -1.50
C ARG A 18 1.48 11.39 -2.28
N GLU A 19 0.78 11.89 -3.30
CA GLU A 19 1.30 12.86 -4.27
C GLU A 19 1.85 14.12 -3.58
N ASP A 20 1.25 14.52 -2.46
CA ASP A 20 1.66 15.66 -1.62
C ASP A 20 3.09 15.54 -1.06
N LEU A 21 3.65 14.33 -0.99
CA LEU A 21 5.00 14.08 -0.51
C LEU A 21 6.06 14.15 -1.61
N TRP A 22 5.67 14.24 -2.87
CA TRP A 22 6.58 14.23 -4.02
C TRP A 22 6.70 15.62 -4.63
N GLN A 23 7.92 16.15 -4.68
CA GLN A 23 8.22 17.44 -5.31
C GLN A 23 8.23 17.35 -6.83
N ASP A 24 8.53 16.17 -7.36
CA ASP A 24 8.61 15.91 -8.80
C ASP A 24 7.74 14.69 -9.17
N PRO A 25 6.62 14.91 -9.88
CA PRO A 25 5.75 13.84 -10.37
C PRO A 25 6.46 12.88 -11.33
N ALA A 26 7.45 13.33 -12.10
CA ALA A 26 8.20 12.48 -13.01
C ALA A 26 9.05 11.47 -12.24
N LEU A 27 9.65 11.91 -11.12
CA LEU A 27 10.38 11.02 -10.22
C LEU A 27 9.47 9.96 -9.58
N LEU A 28 8.26 10.36 -9.16
CA LEU A 28 7.25 9.42 -8.65
C LEU A 28 6.94 8.34 -9.69
N GLN A 29 6.64 8.73 -10.93
CA GLN A 29 6.36 7.77 -12.00
C GLN A 29 7.53 6.83 -12.28
N ALA A 30 8.76 7.36 -12.33
CA ALA A 30 9.95 6.53 -12.54
C ALA A 30 10.19 5.54 -11.38
N CYS A 31 9.93 5.95 -10.13
CA CYS A 31 10.02 5.07 -8.98
C CYS A 31 8.95 3.97 -9.01
N LEU A 32 7.71 4.31 -9.36
CA LEU A 32 6.62 3.34 -9.52
C LEU A 32 6.93 2.32 -10.61
N ASP A 33 7.36 2.78 -11.78
CA ASP A 33 7.68 1.91 -12.92
C ASP A 33 8.77 0.88 -12.57
N ARG A 34 9.83 1.33 -11.88
CA ARG A 34 10.89 0.45 -11.39
C ARG A 34 10.39 -0.54 -10.34
N ALA A 35 9.60 -0.08 -9.37
CA ALA A 35 9.11 -0.94 -8.30
C ALA A 35 8.14 -2.01 -8.82
N LEU A 36 7.21 -1.62 -9.70
CA LEU A 36 6.23 -2.52 -10.32
C LEU A 36 6.90 -3.58 -11.20
N SER A 37 7.94 -3.21 -11.95
CA SER A 37 8.75 -4.16 -12.75
C SER A 37 9.47 -5.21 -11.90
N LEU A 38 9.71 -4.91 -10.62
CA LEU A 38 10.37 -5.82 -9.69
C LEU A 38 9.39 -6.65 -8.87
N ALA A 39 8.15 -6.21 -8.71
CA ALA A 39 7.15 -6.86 -7.88
C ALA A 39 6.62 -8.17 -8.47
N ASN A 40 6.41 -9.15 -7.59
CA ASN A 40 5.70 -10.40 -7.86
C ASN A 40 4.21 -10.22 -7.57
N VAL A 41 3.92 -9.57 -6.44
CA VAL A 41 2.56 -9.26 -5.99
C VAL A 41 2.41 -7.76 -5.91
N VAL A 42 1.36 -7.22 -6.52
CA VAL A 42 1.05 -5.80 -6.51
C VAL A 42 -0.35 -5.61 -5.92
N LYS A 43 -0.49 -4.66 -5.01
CA LYS A 43 -1.79 -4.24 -4.47
C LYS A 43 -1.99 -2.76 -4.77
N LEU A 44 -3.12 -2.43 -5.39
CA LEU A 44 -3.51 -1.07 -5.75
C LEU A 44 -4.94 -0.79 -5.28
N SER A 45 -5.26 0.48 -5.04
CA SER A 45 -6.63 0.95 -5.08
C SER A 45 -7.12 1.18 -6.52
N GLU A 46 -8.41 1.47 -6.69
CA GLU A 46 -8.97 1.87 -7.99
C GLU A 46 -8.29 3.15 -8.50
N GLU A 47 -8.11 4.12 -7.61
CA GLU A 47 -7.50 5.41 -7.94
C GLU A 47 -6.04 5.25 -8.36
N GLU A 48 -5.27 4.41 -7.67
CA GLU A 48 -3.88 4.12 -8.02
C GLU A 48 -3.77 3.36 -9.34
N LEU A 49 -4.69 2.43 -9.62
CA LEU A 49 -4.74 1.75 -10.91
C LEU A 49 -4.96 2.74 -12.04
N VAL A 50 -5.91 3.67 -11.88
CA VAL A 50 -6.18 4.73 -12.87
C VAL A 50 -4.95 5.61 -13.05
N PHE A 51 -4.32 6.03 -11.95
CA PHE A 51 -3.12 6.86 -11.97
C PHE A 51 -1.96 6.21 -12.74
N ILE A 52 -1.70 4.92 -12.51
CA ILE A 52 -0.56 4.20 -13.12
C ILE A 52 -0.87 3.79 -14.56
N SER A 53 -2.09 3.31 -14.82
CA SER A 53 -2.47 2.80 -16.16
C SER A 53 -2.82 3.91 -17.15
N GLY A 54 -3.25 5.07 -16.65
CA GLY A 54 -3.84 6.13 -17.46
C GLY A 54 -5.24 5.79 -18.01
N SER A 55 -5.86 4.68 -17.58
CA SER A 55 -7.20 4.28 -17.99
C SER A 55 -8.18 4.37 -16.82
N SER A 56 -9.36 4.93 -17.06
CA SER A 56 -10.48 4.94 -16.12
C SER A 56 -11.28 3.63 -16.10
N ASP A 57 -11.04 2.73 -17.05
CA ASP A 57 -11.67 1.40 -17.08
C ASP A 57 -10.80 0.41 -16.31
N LEU A 58 -11.36 -0.20 -15.26
CA LEU A 58 -10.61 -1.11 -14.38
C LEU A 58 -10.08 -2.35 -15.11
N ALA A 59 -10.87 -2.92 -16.03
CA ALA A 59 -10.47 -4.12 -16.76
C ALA A 59 -9.31 -3.80 -17.72
N GLN A 60 -9.39 -2.66 -18.41
CA GLN A 60 -8.34 -2.16 -19.27
C GLN A 60 -7.08 -1.80 -18.46
N GLY A 61 -7.24 -1.12 -17.32
CA GLY A 61 -6.12 -0.79 -16.43
C GLY A 61 -5.40 -2.04 -15.93
N ILE A 62 -6.15 -3.04 -15.46
CA ILE A 62 -5.60 -4.35 -15.07
C ILE A 62 -4.86 -5.00 -16.25
N ALA A 63 -5.42 -4.98 -17.45
CA ALA A 63 -4.79 -5.54 -18.64
C ALA A 63 -3.48 -4.82 -18.99
N ILE A 64 -3.46 -3.49 -18.96
CA ILE A 64 -2.26 -2.66 -19.22
C ILE A 64 -1.15 -3.02 -18.23
N LEU A 65 -1.44 -3.02 -16.92
CA LEU A 65 -0.43 -3.32 -15.90
C LEU A 65 0.03 -4.78 -15.97
N SER A 66 -0.88 -5.71 -16.21
CA SER A 66 -0.56 -7.13 -16.34
C SER A 66 0.34 -7.39 -17.54
N GLN A 67 0.11 -6.71 -18.66
CA GLN A 67 0.95 -6.83 -19.86
C GLN A 67 2.32 -6.16 -19.67
N ARG A 68 2.34 -4.97 -19.08
CA ARG A 68 3.55 -4.14 -18.92
C ARG A 68 4.50 -4.70 -17.86
N TYR A 69 3.98 -5.02 -16.67
CA TYR A 69 4.81 -5.39 -15.51
C TYR A 69 4.80 -6.88 -15.22
N ARG A 70 3.81 -7.62 -15.72
CA ARG A 70 3.67 -9.08 -15.54
C ARG A 70 3.83 -9.53 -14.07
N PRO A 71 3.12 -8.91 -13.11
CA PRO A 71 3.09 -9.45 -11.76
C PRO A 71 2.46 -10.85 -11.78
N GLU A 72 2.88 -11.71 -10.87
CA GLU A 72 2.24 -13.02 -10.68
C GLU A 72 0.83 -12.83 -10.14
N LEU A 73 0.62 -11.83 -9.28
CA LEU A 73 -0.68 -11.46 -8.71
C LEU A 73 -0.84 -9.94 -8.65
N LEU A 74 -1.92 -9.42 -9.23
CA LEU A 74 -2.35 -8.03 -9.09
C LEU A 74 -3.69 -7.98 -8.34
N LEU A 75 -3.74 -7.21 -7.26
CA LEU A 75 -4.92 -6.98 -6.44
C LEU A 75 -5.37 -5.53 -6.59
N VAL A 76 -6.64 -5.31 -6.93
CA VAL A 76 -7.25 -3.98 -7.02
C VAL A 76 -8.40 -3.90 -6.03
N THR A 77 -8.22 -3.14 -4.95
CA THR A 77 -9.23 -2.99 -3.89
C THR A 77 -10.23 -1.91 -4.25
N GLN A 78 -11.52 -2.21 -4.08
CA GLN A 78 -12.66 -1.36 -4.45
C GLN A 78 -13.50 -0.97 -3.23
N GLY A 79 -12.85 -0.75 -2.09
CA GLY A 79 -13.50 -0.43 -0.81
C GLY A 79 -14.60 -1.43 -0.43
N LYS A 80 -15.85 -0.97 -0.43
CA LYS A 80 -17.03 -1.79 -0.08
C LYS A 80 -17.39 -2.82 -1.14
N ALA A 81 -16.98 -2.62 -2.40
CA ALA A 81 -17.24 -3.57 -3.46
C ALA A 81 -16.31 -4.80 -3.39
N GLY A 82 -15.24 -4.75 -2.59
CA GLY A 82 -14.33 -5.88 -2.40
C GLY A 82 -13.00 -5.71 -3.13
N VAL A 83 -12.52 -6.76 -3.79
CA VAL A 83 -11.22 -6.78 -4.48
C VAL A 83 -11.29 -7.58 -5.78
N LEU A 84 -10.69 -7.04 -6.84
CA LEU A 84 -10.40 -7.78 -8.06
C LEU A 84 -8.99 -8.37 -7.96
N ALA A 85 -8.85 -9.66 -8.19
CA ALA A 85 -7.57 -10.36 -8.23
C ALA A 85 -7.30 -10.85 -9.65
N ALA A 86 -6.26 -10.31 -10.28
CA ALA A 86 -5.74 -10.78 -11.55
C ALA A 86 -4.57 -11.74 -11.31
N PHE A 87 -4.74 -13.00 -11.69
CA PHE A 87 -3.79 -14.09 -11.52
C PHE A 87 -3.85 -15.02 -12.74
N GLN A 88 -2.70 -15.39 -13.31
CA GLN A 88 -2.62 -16.31 -14.46
C GLN A 88 -3.57 -15.93 -15.63
N GLN A 89 -3.63 -14.64 -15.97
CA GLN A 89 -4.51 -14.09 -17.03
C GLN A 89 -6.02 -14.22 -16.76
N GLN A 90 -6.40 -14.61 -15.54
CA GLN A 90 -7.78 -14.61 -15.09
C GLN A 90 -7.99 -13.49 -14.07
N THR A 91 -9.16 -12.87 -14.11
CA THR A 91 -9.57 -11.87 -13.12
C THR A 91 -10.76 -12.42 -12.33
N ILE A 92 -10.61 -12.48 -11.01
CA ILE A 92 -11.63 -12.98 -10.08
C ILE A 92 -12.03 -11.86 -9.14
N HIS A 93 -13.33 -11.67 -8.93
CA HIS A 93 -13.85 -10.71 -7.94
C HIS A 93 -14.16 -11.40 -6.62
N PHE A 94 -13.73 -10.77 -5.52
CA PHE A 94 -14.06 -11.19 -4.16
C PHE A 94 -14.81 -10.06 -3.46
N ALA A 95 -16.08 -10.28 -3.15
CA ALA A 95 -16.92 -9.31 -2.46
C ALA A 95 -16.44 -9.03 -1.02
N ALA A 96 -16.52 -7.77 -0.58
CA ALA A 96 -16.23 -7.42 0.81
C ALA A 96 -17.34 -7.94 1.73
N LYS A 97 -16.96 -8.31 2.96
CA LYS A 97 -17.94 -8.53 4.03
C LYS A 97 -18.51 -7.17 4.45
N PRO A 98 -19.84 -6.99 4.52
CA PRO A 98 -20.42 -5.76 5.02
C PRO A 98 -19.99 -5.50 6.45
N VAL A 99 -19.52 -4.29 6.74
CA VAL A 99 -19.20 -3.84 8.09
C VAL A 99 -20.11 -2.67 8.42
N SER A 100 -20.91 -2.82 9.48
CA SER A 100 -21.68 -1.72 10.06
C SER A 100 -20.75 -0.85 10.91
N ALA A 101 -20.30 0.27 10.35
CA ALA A 101 -19.54 1.25 11.10
C ALA A 101 -20.48 2.01 12.05
N SER A 102 -20.60 1.53 13.29
CA SER A 102 -21.00 2.38 14.41
C SER A 102 -19.72 2.88 15.07
N ILE A 103 -19.27 4.06 14.68
CA ILE A 103 -18.27 4.78 15.47
C ILE A 103 -19.08 5.51 16.53
N PRO A 104 -19.03 5.10 17.82
CA PRO A 104 -19.66 5.89 18.87
C PRO A 104 -19.04 7.30 18.82
N PRO A 105 -19.85 8.37 18.95
CA PRO A 105 -19.32 9.73 18.95
C PRO A 105 -18.19 9.81 19.98
N ALA A 106 -17.08 10.46 19.59
CA ALA A 106 -15.95 10.66 20.48
C ALA A 106 -16.46 11.21 21.80
N ARG A 107 -16.37 10.42 22.87
CA ARG A 107 -16.79 10.83 24.20
C ARG A 107 -15.98 12.09 24.52
N ALA A 108 -16.66 13.21 24.75
CA ALA A 108 -16.01 14.45 25.15
C ALA A 108 -15.07 14.12 26.32
N MET A 109 -13.78 14.40 26.14
CA MET A 109 -12.84 14.29 27.26
C MET A 109 -13.35 15.19 28.37
N PRO A 110 -13.58 14.68 29.60
CA PRO A 110 -13.89 15.56 30.71
C PRO A 110 -12.74 16.54 30.86
N SER A 111 -13.06 17.83 30.92
CA SER A 111 -12.09 18.87 31.23
C SER A 111 -11.45 18.56 32.58
N SER A 112 -10.17 18.20 32.58
CA SER A 112 -9.40 18.07 33.82
C SER A 112 -9.43 19.40 34.57
N PRO A 113 -9.88 19.44 35.84
CA PRO A 113 -9.81 20.65 36.63
C PRO A 113 -8.37 20.83 37.14
N GLY A 114 -7.75 21.96 36.80
CA GLY A 114 -6.65 22.55 37.55
C GLY A 114 -5.26 21.91 37.38
N CYS A 115 -4.46 22.44 36.46
CA CYS A 115 -3.01 22.44 36.60
C CYS A 115 -2.55 23.86 36.94
N SER A 116 -2.18 24.08 38.21
CA SER A 116 -1.36 25.24 38.60
C SER A 116 0.06 25.11 38.02
N PRO A 117 0.73 26.22 37.68
CA PRO A 117 2.07 26.19 37.11
C PRO A 117 3.11 26.05 38.21
N ALA A 118 3.67 24.85 38.38
CA ALA A 118 4.84 24.64 39.23
C ALA A 118 5.85 23.70 38.55
N SER A 119 6.93 24.33 38.08
CA SER A 119 8.25 23.79 37.77
C SER A 119 8.44 22.82 36.57
N PRO A 120 9.50 23.02 35.77
CA PRO A 120 9.77 22.20 34.59
C PRO A 120 10.45 20.89 34.98
N PRO A 121 10.02 19.72 34.46
CA PRO A 121 10.86 18.53 34.49
C PRO A 121 11.91 18.61 33.37
N THR A 122 13.15 18.44 33.79
CA THR A 122 14.33 18.21 32.98
C THR A 122 14.16 16.99 32.08
N ALA A 123 14.61 17.13 30.82
CA ALA A 123 15.03 16.08 29.89
C ALA A 123 14.03 14.96 29.53
N CYS A 124 13.48 15.06 28.32
CA CYS A 124 13.58 13.98 27.34
C CYS A 124 13.36 14.57 25.93
N ARG A 125 14.45 14.89 25.22
CA ARG A 125 14.37 15.20 23.79
C ARG A 125 13.98 13.90 23.06
N PRO A 126 12.86 13.84 22.33
CA PRO A 126 12.72 12.84 21.30
C PRO A 126 13.69 13.26 20.20
N THR A 127 14.76 12.49 20.02
CA THR A 127 15.52 12.52 18.78
C THR A 127 14.59 12.11 17.65
N TRP A 128 13.96 13.09 17.00
CA TRP A 128 13.37 12.91 15.70
C TRP A 128 14.51 12.56 14.74
N HIS A 129 14.65 11.28 14.44
CA HIS A 129 15.47 10.86 13.32
C HIS A 129 14.79 11.37 12.05
N ARG A 130 15.32 12.48 11.55
CA ARG A 130 15.07 13.04 10.22
C ARG A 130 15.16 11.89 9.21
N TRP A 131 14.05 11.65 8.53
CA TRP A 131 13.96 10.75 7.39
C TRP A 131 14.97 11.21 6.33
N SER A 132 15.88 10.31 5.97
CA SER A 132 16.80 10.45 4.84
C SER A 132 16.14 9.79 3.62
N PRO A 133 16.23 10.36 2.40
CA PRO A 133 15.53 9.85 1.21
C PRO A 133 16.13 8.56 0.63
N ARG A 134 16.82 7.74 1.45
CA ARG A 134 17.25 6.41 1.04
C ARG A 134 16.14 5.42 1.37
N CYS A 135 15.45 4.97 0.33
CA CYS A 135 14.62 3.77 0.32
C CYS A 135 15.43 2.56 0.85
N SER A 136 15.46 2.40 2.17
CA SER A 136 16.05 1.24 2.83
C SER A 136 15.02 0.68 3.79
N TRP A 137 14.27 -0.31 3.30
CA TRP A 137 13.29 -1.03 4.07
C TRP A 137 13.97 -2.18 4.82
N ARG A 138 13.98 -2.13 6.16
CA ARG A 138 14.29 -3.29 7.01
C ARG A 138 13.01 -4.12 7.23
N LYS A 139 13.20 -5.45 7.27
CA LYS A 139 12.22 -6.55 7.28
C LYS A 139 11.22 -6.51 8.47
N PRO A 140 10.09 -7.22 8.37
CA PRO A 140 10.05 -8.64 8.67
C PRO A 140 9.48 -9.49 7.53
N ALA A 141 10.09 -10.65 7.27
CA ALA A 141 9.69 -11.60 6.24
C ALA A 141 8.60 -12.55 6.78
N ALA A 142 7.35 -12.35 6.38
CA ALA A 142 6.32 -13.36 6.50
C ALA A 142 6.29 -14.20 5.20
N ARG A 143 6.50 -15.51 5.33
CA ARG A 143 6.47 -16.46 4.20
C ARG A 143 5.00 -16.74 3.85
N TRP A 144 4.52 -16.17 2.75
CA TRP A 144 3.18 -16.45 2.22
C TRP A 144 3.11 -17.87 1.62
N ARG A 145 1.97 -18.55 1.77
CA ARG A 145 1.67 -19.85 1.13
C ARG A 145 0.45 -19.67 0.20
N PRO A 146 0.49 -20.17 -1.04
CA PRO A 146 -0.65 -20.12 -1.93
C PRO A 146 -1.80 -21.02 -1.45
N PRO A 147 -3.06 -20.71 -1.79
CA PRO A 147 -4.21 -21.58 -1.47
C PRO A 147 -4.15 -22.92 -2.22
N PRO A 148 -4.70 -24.01 -1.64
CA PRO A 148 -4.74 -25.31 -2.30
C PRO A 148 -5.64 -25.27 -3.55
N LYS A 149 -5.25 -26.03 -4.58
CA LYS A 149 -6.11 -26.25 -5.76
C LYS A 149 -7.38 -26.99 -5.32
N ALA A 150 -8.53 -26.51 -5.76
CA ALA A 150 -9.81 -27.19 -5.58
C ALA A 150 -9.82 -28.54 -6.35
N PRO A 151 -10.58 -29.54 -5.87
CA PRO A 151 -10.60 -30.91 -6.43
C PRO A 151 -11.14 -30.97 -7.86
#